data_AF-A0A3L7V0E5-F1
#
_entry.id   AF-A0A3L7V0E5-F1
#
_cell.length_a   1.000
_cell.length_b   1.000
_cell.length_c   1.000
_cell.angle_alpha   90.00
_cell.angle_beta   90.00
_cell.angle_gamma   90.00
#
_symmetry.space_group_name_H-M   'P 1'
#
loop_
_entity.id
_entity.type
_entity.pdbx_description
1 polymer ?
#
loop_
_entity_poly.entity_id
_entity_poly.type
_entity_poly.pdbx_seq_one_letter_code
_entity_poly.pdbx_strand_id
1 'polypeptide(L)'
;MADPWDILPTLAQLAWVSRPLGRVDGRSLVEVLRHNQPLKDRRIVWKSSADGGVLAVREGHWKAVRTASANFQLFNLNADRAEQQDVAAEHDDVLQTLTKP
;
A
#
# COMPACT_ATOMS: atom_id res chain seq x y z
N MET A 1 6.87 -0.55 2.62
CA MET A 1 6.69 0.90 2.35
C MET A 1 5.78 1.54 3.41
N ALA A 2 5.97 2.83 3.72
CA ALA A 2 5.13 3.55 4.68
C ALA A 2 3.80 4.02 4.05
N ASP A 3 2.79 4.19 4.90
CA ASP A 3 1.42 4.61 4.60
C ASP A 3 1.03 5.77 5.55
N PRO A 4 0.27 6.79 5.13
CA PRO A 4 -0.38 7.73 6.05
C PRO A 4 -1.00 7.11 7.30
N TRP A 5 -1.57 5.90 7.21
CA TRP A 5 -2.16 5.20 8.37
C TRP A 5 -1.13 4.78 9.43
N ASP A 6 0.17 4.79 9.13
CA ASP A 6 1.24 4.49 10.09
C ASP A 6 1.48 5.60 11.12
N ILE A 7 1.00 6.82 10.87
CA ILE A 7 1.27 7.97 11.74
C ILE A 7 0.70 7.72 13.13
N LEU A 8 -0.56 7.28 13.23
CA LEU A 8 -1.24 7.02 14.50
C LEU A 8 -0.47 6.00 15.39
N PRO A 9 -0.18 4.76 14.93
CA PRO A 9 0.54 3.80 15.76
C PRO A 9 1.99 4.23 16.05
N THR A 10 2.63 4.98 15.16
CA THR A 10 3.98 5.52 15.40
C THR A 10 3.98 6.55 16.53
N LEU A 11 3.08 7.54 16.47
CA LEU A 11 2.98 8.58 17.50
C LEU A 11 2.55 7.98 18.85
N ALA A 12 1.63 7.02 18.85
CA ALA A 12 1.21 6.33 20.06
C ALA A 12 2.38 5.60 20.75
N GLN A 13 3.21 4.88 19.98
CA GLN A 13 4.40 4.23 20.53
C GLN A 13 5.42 5.25 21.05
N LEU A 14 5.66 6.34 20.31
CA LEU A 14 6.57 7.42 20.74
C LEU A 14 6.10 8.16 21.98
N ALA A 15 4.78 8.28 22.18
CA ALA A 15 4.15 8.89 23.35
C ALA A 15 3.92 7.91 24.52
N TRP A 16 4.37 6.66 24.37
CA TRP A 16 4.32 5.63 25.40
C TRP A 16 2.89 5.30 25.84
N VAL A 17 1.95 5.37 24.88
CA VAL A 17 0.56 5.00 25.10
C VAL A 17 0.50 3.48 25.36
N SER A 18 0.12 3.10 26.58
CA SER A 18 0.03 1.71 27.01
C SER A 18 -1.32 1.05 26.72
N ARG A 19 -2.33 1.85 26.35
CA ARG A 19 -3.67 1.35 26.03
C ARG A 19 -3.73 0.85 24.57
N PRO A 20 -4.50 -0.21 24.26
CA PRO A 20 -4.70 -0.64 22.89
C PRO A 20 -5.36 0.45 22.04
N LEU A 21 -4.87 0.64 20.81
CA LEU A 21 -5.43 1.60 19.85
C LEU A 21 -6.73 1.10 19.18
N GLY A 22 -7.17 -0.11 19.52
CA GLY A 22 -8.21 -0.81 18.75
C GLY A 22 -7.64 -1.38 17.44
N ARG A 23 -8.51 -1.54 16.44
CA ARG A 23 -8.12 -2.01 15.11
C ARG A 23 -7.56 -0.84 14.31
N VAL A 24 -6.27 -0.90 13.99
CA VAL A 24 -5.57 0.05 13.13
C VAL A 24 -4.91 -0.70 11.97
N ASP A 25 -4.97 -0.14 10.76
CA ASP A 25 -4.37 -0.75 9.57
C ASP A 25 -2.87 -0.42 9.43
N GLY A 26 -2.45 0.71 10.01
CA GLY A 26 -1.06 1.15 10.05
C GLY A 26 -0.17 0.30 10.96
N ARG A 27 1.14 0.44 10.79
CA ARG A 27 2.17 -0.16 11.62
C ARG A 27 3.11 0.94 12.10
N SER A 28 3.57 0.83 13.33
CA SER A 28 4.53 1.79 13.86
C SER A 28 5.84 1.77 13.05
N LEU A 29 6.35 2.97 12.76
CA LEU A 29 7.61 3.19 12.07
C LEU A 29 8.77 3.42 13.05
N VAL A 30 8.57 3.27 14.37
CA VAL A 30 9.61 3.54 15.37
C VAL A 30 10.88 2.73 15.11
N GLU A 31 10.76 1.46 14.78
CA GLU A 31 11.91 0.60 14.44
C GLU A 31 12.66 1.08 13.19
N VAL A 32 11.93 1.58 12.20
CA VAL A 32 12.51 2.15 10.98
C VAL A 32 13.25 3.45 11.32
N LEU A 33 12.62 4.33 12.09
CA LEU A 33 13.14 5.67 12.38
C LEU A 33 14.31 5.67 13.38
N ARG A 34 14.26 4.80 14.40
CA ARG A 34 15.28 4.76 15.47
C ARG A 34 16.40 3.78 15.20
N HIS A 35 16.09 2.67 14.53
CA HIS A 35 17.02 1.55 14.38
C HIS A 35 17.36 1.27 12.92
N ASN A 36 16.88 2.09 11.98
CA ASN A 36 17.09 1.93 10.54
C ASN A 36 16.70 0.52 10.05
N GLN A 37 15.73 -0.11 10.73
CA GLN A 37 15.27 -1.43 10.33
C GLN A 37 14.41 -1.32 9.06
N PRO A 38 14.53 -2.27 8.12
CA PRO A 38 13.68 -2.28 6.94
C PRO A 38 12.22 -2.50 7.35
N LEU A 39 11.33 -1.70 6.79
CA LEU A 39 9.91 -1.92 6.96
C LEU A 39 9.51 -3.18 6.19
N LYS A 40 8.99 -4.19 6.90
CA LYS A 40 8.48 -5.41 6.27
C LYS A 40 7.47 -5.08 5.17
N ASP A 41 7.56 -5.81 4.07
CA ASP A 41 6.58 -5.69 3.00
C ASP A 41 5.19 -6.04 3.51
N ARG A 42 4.23 -5.30 2.96
CA ARG A 42 2.81 -5.47 3.23
C ARG A 42 2.01 -4.91 2.07
N ARG A 43 0.79 -5.40 1.96
CA ARG A 43 -0.23 -4.86 1.09
C ARG A 43 -0.77 -3.56 1.69
N ILE A 44 -0.82 -2.52 0.86
CA ILE A 44 -1.52 -1.27 1.15
C ILE A 44 -2.66 -1.15 0.14
N VAL A 45 -3.85 -0.84 0.63
CA VAL A 45 -5.05 -0.67 -0.17
C VAL A 45 -5.60 0.71 0.10
N TRP A 46 -5.92 1.45 -0.96
CA TRP A 46 -6.61 2.72 -0.83
C TRP A 46 -7.71 2.83 -1.87
N LYS A 47 -8.81 3.46 -1.43
CA LYS A 47 -9.96 3.77 -2.25
C LYS A 47 -10.21 5.26 -2.19
N SER A 48 -10.29 5.90 -3.35
CA SER A 48 -10.78 7.27 -3.49
C SER A 48 -12.13 7.24 -4.19
N SER A 49 -13.03 8.12 -3.78
CA SER A 49 -14.27 8.39 -4.53
C SER A 49 -14.13 9.58 -5.48
N ALA A 50 -12.97 10.26 -5.49
CA ALA A 50 -12.69 11.32 -6.44
C ALA A 50 -12.54 10.76 -7.86
N ASP A 51 -12.80 11.60 -8.87
CA ASP A 51 -12.55 11.34 -10.29
C ASP A 51 -13.08 9.99 -10.81
N GLY A 52 -14.34 9.67 -10.47
CA GLY A 52 -14.99 8.43 -10.93
C GLY A 52 -14.67 7.19 -10.09
N GLY A 53 -13.85 7.34 -9.04
CA GLY A 53 -13.49 6.29 -8.12
C GLY A 53 -12.17 5.62 -8.50
N VAL A 54 -11.27 5.44 -7.53
CA VAL A 54 -10.01 4.74 -7.72
C VAL A 54 -9.89 3.69 -6.64
N LEU A 55 -9.58 2.46 -7.03
CA LEU A 55 -9.11 1.42 -6.11
C LEU A 55 -7.69 1.06 -6.51
N ALA A 56 -6.77 1.17 -5.56
CA ALA A 56 -5.38 0.80 -5.78
C ALA A 56 -4.88 -0.10 -4.67
N VAL A 57 -4.05 -1.06 -5.08
CA VAL A 57 -3.39 -2.02 -4.21
C VAL A 57 -1.91 -1.97 -4.52
N ARG A 58 -1.07 -1.91 -3.49
CA ARG A 58 0.39 -1.95 -3.64
C ARG A 58 1.01 -2.95 -2.69
N GLU A 59 1.90 -3.79 -3.23
CA GLU A 59 2.65 -4.78 -2.47
C GLU A 59 4.05 -4.91 -3.09
N GLY A 60 5.08 -4.58 -2.31
CA GLY A 60 6.45 -4.47 -2.82
C GLY A 60 6.57 -3.45 -3.97
N HIS A 61 7.07 -3.92 -5.11
CA HIS A 61 7.23 -3.13 -6.34
C HIS A 61 5.98 -3.11 -7.22
N TRP A 62 5.00 -3.97 -6.94
CA TRP A 62 3.79 -4.08 -7.76
C TRP A 62 2.71 -3.12 -7.28
N LYS A 63 2.05 -2.47 -8.23
CA LYS A 63 0.87 -1.64 -7.99
C LYS A 63 -0.22 -2.02 -8.98
N ALA A 64 -1.37 -2.43 -8.47
CA ALA A 64 -2.58 -2.61 -9.24
C ALA A 64 -3.48 -1.38 -9.05
N VAL A 65 -4.04 -0.83 -10.13
CA VAL A 65 -4.94 0.33 -10.09
C VAL A 65 -6.15 0.04 -10.95
N ARG A 66 -7.34 0.38 -10.43
CA ARG A 66 -8.59 0.41 -11.19
C ARG A 66 -9.24 1.77 -11.03
N THR A 67 -9.45 2.45 -12.15
CA THR A 67 -10.24 3.69 -12.22
C THR A 67 -11.68 3.37 -12.64
N ALA A 68 -12.65 3.91 -11.93
CA ALA A 68 -14.07 3.66 -12.11
C ALA A 68 -14.42 2.16 -12.30
N SER A 69 -15.19 1.84 -13.33
CA SER A 69 -15.59 0.48 -13.71
C SER A 69 -14.64 -0.19 -14.70
N ALA A 70 -13.41 0.33 -14.87
CA ALA A 70 -12.43 -0.25 -15.77
C ALA A 70 -11.88 -1.58 -15.24
N ASN A 71 -11.10 -2.28 -16.06
CA ASN A 71 -10.27 -3.38 -15.60
C ASN A 71 -9.11 -2.85 -14.74
N PHE A 72 -8.53 -3.72 -13.92
CA PHE A 72 -7.28 -3.37 -13.25
C PHE A 72 -6.15 -3.28 -14.26
N GLN A 73 -5.30 -2.28 -14.06
CA GLN A 73 -3.99 -2.14 -14.67
C GLN A 73 -2.93 -2.55 -13.65
N LEU A 74 -1.79 -3.06 -14.12
CA LEU A 74 -0.69 -3.50 -13.27
C LEU A 74 0.60 -2.79 -13.67
N PHE A 75 1.32 -2.26 -12.68
CA PHE A 75 2.57 -1.54 -12.88
C PHE A 75 3.67 -2.10 -11.98
N ASN A 76 4.89 -2.21 -12.54
CA ASN A 76 6.10 -2.49 -11.78
C ASN A 76 6.83 -1.17 -11.47
N LEU A 77 6.67 -0.66 -10.25
CA LEU A 77 7.19 0.63 -9.83
C LEU A 77 8.73 0.69 -9.72
N ASN A 78 9.43 -0.45 -9.82
CA ASN A 78 10.89 -0.46 -9.87
C ASN A 78 11.40 -0.09 -11.29
N ALA A 79 10.71 -0.56 -12.33
CA ALA A 79 11.04 -0.28 -13.72
C ALA A 79 10.31 0.97 -14.25
N ASP A 80 9.08 1.19 -13.79
CA ASP A 80 8.18 2.24 -14.26
C ASP A 80 7.53 2.96 -13.06
N ARG A 81 8.27 3.92 -12.51
CA ARG A 81 7.78 4.75 -11.40
C ARG A 81 6.66 5.71 -11.83
N ALA A 82 6.52 5.97 -13.12
CA ALA A 82 5.55 6.92 -13.67
C ALA A 82 4.23 6.25 -14.09
N GLU A 83 4.13 4.93 -13.99
CA GLU A 83 2.92 4.15 -14.30
C GLU A 83 2.45 4.35 -15.76
N GLN A 84 3.40 4.36 -16.68
CA GLN A 84 3.17 4.54 -18.12
C GLN A 84 2.94 3.22 -18.86
N GLN A 85 3.44 2.10 -18.34
CA GLN A 85 3.36 0.80 -19.00
C GLN A 85 2.52 -0.18 -18.17
N ASP A 86 1.30 -0.43 -18.64
CA ASP A 86 0.44 -1.46 -18.09
C ASP A 86 0.94 -2.85 -18.53
N VAL A 87 1.33 -3.67 -17.56
CA VAL A 87 1.86 -5.03 -17.76
C VAL A 87 0.90 -6.11 -17.24
N ALA A 88 -0.38 -5.78 -17.05
CA ALA A 88 -1.38 -6.71 -16.54
C ALA A 88 -1.51 -8.00 -17.37
N ALA A 89 -1.51 -7.88 -18.71
CA ALA A 89 -1.66 -9.02 -19.61
C ALA A 89 -0.46 -10.00 -19.56
N GLU A 90 0.71 -9.51 -19.18
CA GLU A 90 1.97 -10.27 -19.11
C GLU A 90 2.16 -10.94 -17.73
N HIS A 91 1.46 -10.44 -16.71
CA HIS A 91 1.60 -10.81 -15.31
C HIS A 91 0.24 -11.00 -14.61
N ASP A 92 -0.68 -11.74 -15.24
CA ASP A 92 -2.02 -11.98 -14.72
C ASP A 92 -2.01 -12.68 -13.34
N ASP A 93 -1.04 -13.55 -13.09
CA ASP A 93 -0.83 -14.24 -11.81
C ASP A 93 -0.54 -13.27 -10.65
N VAL A 94 0.30 -12.25 -10.93
CA VAL A 94 0.61 -11.18 -9.98
C VAL A 94 -0.64 -10.32 -9.76
N LEU A 95 -1.34 -9.97 -10.83
CA LEU A 95 -2.55 -9.17 -10.73
C LEU A 95 -3.61 -9.86 -9.86
N GLN A 96 -3.90 -11.14 -10.12
CA GLN A 96 -4.85 -11.91 -9.32
C GLN A 96 -4.43 -12.01 -7.84
N THR A 97 -3.13 -12.19 -7.57
CA THR A 97 -2.61 -12.25 -6.20
C THR A 97 -2.81 -10.93 -5.45
N LEU A 98 -2.58 -9.79 -6.12
CA LEU A 98 -2.76 -8.46 -5.54
C LEU A 98 -4.23 -8.11 -5.32
N THR A 99 -5.10 -8.43 -6.28
CA THR A 99 -6.52 -8.01 -6.25
C THR A 99 -7.45 -9.01 -5.58
N LYS A 100 -6.91 -10.13 -5.08
CA LYS A 100 -7.69 -11.08 -4.28
C LYS A 100 -8.27 -10.38 -3.03
N PRO A 101 -9.59 -10.53 -2.76
CA PRO A 101 -10.23 -9.91 -1.60
C PRO A 101 -9.67 -10.42 -0.27
#